data_AF-A0A355FQ35-F1
#
_entry.id   AF-A0A355FQ35-F1
#
_cell.length_a   1.000
_cell.length_b   1.000
_cell.length_c   1.000
_cell.angle_alpha   90.00
_cell.angle_beta   90.00
_cell.angle_gamma   90.00
#
_symmetry.space_group_name_H-M   'P 1'
#
loop_
_entity.id
_entity.type
_entity.pdbx_description
1 polymer ?
#
loop_
_entity_poly.entity_id
_entity_poly.type
_entity_poly.pdbx_seq_one_letter_code
_entity_poly.pdbx_strand_id
1 'polypeptide(L)' 'MESNHKPMINSKRTTLGIELGSTRIKAVLSGEDHAPIASGGHTWENKLEEGIWTYSL' A
#
# COMPACT_ATOMS: atom_id res chain seq x y z
N MET A 1 -11.62 21.35 3.86
CA MET A 1 -10.24 21.70 4.27
C MET A 1 -9.35 20.54 3.88
N GLU A 2 -8.33 20.76 3.06
CA GLU A 2 -7.30 19.74 2.84
C GLU A 2 -6.53 19.53 4.15
N SER A 3 -6.38 18.27 4.57
CA SER A 3 -5.57 17.92 5.73
C SER A 3 -4.08 17.99 5.36
N ASN A 4 -3.33 18.88 6.03
CA ASN A 4 -1.89 19.00 5.81
C ASN A 4 -1.12 17.93 6.60
N HIS A 5 -0.83 16.79 5.97
CA HIS A 5 -0.10 15.68 6.58
C HIS A 5 1.44 15.82 6.53
N LYS A 6 1.98 16.84 5.82
CA LYS A 6 3.43 17.02 5.61
C LYS A 6 4.26 17.02 6.91
N PRO A 7 3.84 17.68 8.01
CA PRO A 7 4.62 17.69 9.25
C PRO A 7 4.84 16.28 9.81
N MET A 8 3.79 15.45 9.80
CA MET A 8 3.83 14.10 10.35
C MET A 8 4.76 13.19 9.53
N ILE A 9 4.67 13.28 8.20
CA ILE A 9 5.54 12.54 7.25
C ILE A 9 7.01 12.95 7.45
N ASN A 10 7.31 14.25 7.44
CA ASN A 10 8.67 14.77 7.59
C ASN A 10 9.27 14.43 8.96
N SER A 11 8.43 14.36 9.99
CA SER A 11 8.84 13.96 11.34
C SER A 11 8.94 12.45 11.56
N LYS A 12 8.74 11.63 10.52
CA LYS A 12 8.78 10.15 10.58
C LYS A 12 7.80 9.56 11.60
N ARG A 13 6.66 10.22 11.84
CA ARG A 13 5.57 9.76 12.72
C ARG A 13 4.47 9.05 11.95
N THR A 14 4.84 8.35 10.89
CA THR A 14 3.93 7.59 10.04
C THR A 14 4.45 6.17 9.86
N THR A 15 3.54 5.24 9.61
CA THR A 15 3.87 3.85 9.26
C THR A 15 3.32 3.53 7.89
N LEU A 16 4.11 2.86 7.04
CA LEU A 16 3.67 2.36 5.74
C LEU A 16 3.37 0.86 5.85
N GLY A 17 2.10 0.49 5.70
CA GLY A 17 1.67 -0.90 5.53
C GLY A 17 1.65 -1.27 4.06
N ILE A 18 2.20 -2.45 3.71
CA ILE A 18 2.16 -3.01 2.36
C ILE A 18 1.57 -4.42 2.44
N GLU A 19 0.56 -4.69 1.62
CA GLU A 19 -0.02 -6.01 1.43
C GLU A 19 0.25 -6.49 0.01
N LEU A 20 0.84 -7.68 -0.11
CA LEU A 20 1.13 -8.37 -1.36
C LEU A 20 0.07 -9.46 -1.58
N GLY A 21 -1.07 -9.09 -2.17
CA GLY A 21 -2.13 -10.04 -2.52
C GLY A 21 -1.88 -10.67 -3.90
N SER A 22 -2.54 -11.78 -4.21
CA SER A 22 -2.35 -12.51 -5.48
C SER A 22 -2.75 -11.73 -6.74
N THR A 23 -3.50 -10.64 -6.66
CA THR A 23 -3.91 -9.85 -7.84
C THR A 23 -3.66 -8.35 -7.66
N ARG A 24 -3.11 -7.95 -6.52
CA ARG A 24 -3.00 -6.54 -6.15
C ARG A 24 -2.00 -6.32 -5.03
N ILE A 25 -1.15 -5.31 -5.20
CA ILE A 25 -0.44 -4.65 -4.10
C ILE A 25 -1.34 -3.55 -3.54
N LYS A 26 -1.47 -3.50 -2.22
CA LYS A 26 -2.05 -2.36 -1.50
C LYS A 26 -0.98 -1.72 -0.63
N ALA A 27 -0.97 -0.41 -0.57
CA ALA A 27 -0.11 0.37 0.31
C ALA A 27 -0.97 1.39 1.07
N VAL A 28 -0.82 1.45 2.40
CA VAL A 28 -1.53 2.41 3.25
C VAL A 28 -0.51 3.12 4.13
N LEU A 29 -0.49 4.44 4.04
CA LEU A 29 0.26 5.28 4.96
C LEU A 29 -0.68 5.65 6.11
N SER A 30 -0.27 5.33 7.34
CA SER A 30 -1.02 5.64 8.55
C SER A 30 -0.29 6.67 9.41
N GLY A 31 -1.05 7.54 10.06
CA GLY A 31 -0.57 8.47 11.08
C GLY A 31 -0.23 7.79 12.41
N GLU A 32 0.24 8.59 13.36
CA GLU A 32 0.58 8.15 14.73
C GLU A 32 -0.65 7.69 15.53
N ASP A 33 -1.84 8.16 15.16
CA ASP A 33 -3.14 7.72 15.68
C ASP A 33 -3.68 6.48 14.95
N HIS A 34 -2.85 5.86 14.10
CA HIS A 34 -3.21 4.75 13.21
C HIS A 34 -4.28 5.07 12.16
N ALA A 35 -4.69 6.33 12.02
CA ALA A 35 -5.63 6.73 10.99
C ALA A 35 -4.97 6.70 9.60
N PRO A 36 -5.66 6.21 8.55
CA PRO A 36 -5.14 6.26 7.20
C PRO A 36 -5.08 7.71 6.69
N ILE A 37 -3.91 8.12 6.20
CA ILE A 37 -3.67 9.47 5.65
C ILE A 37 -3.43 9.45 4.13
N ALA A 38 -3.03 8.30 3.58
CA ALA A 38 -2.96 8.07 2.15
C ALA A 38 -3.08 6.56 1.86
N SER A 39 -3.62 6.22 0.69
CA SER A 39 -3.68 4.84 0.20
C SER A 39 -3.36 4.77 -1.28
N GLY A 40 -2.68 3.71 -1.69
CA GLY A 40 -2.37 3.42 -3.09
C GLY A 40 -2.49 1.92 -3.37
N GLY A 41 -2.56 1.58 -4.64
CA GLY A 41 -2.49 0.18 -5.05
C GLY A 41 -2.13 0.01 -6.50
N HIS A 42 -1.60 -1.16 -6.81
CA HIS A 42 -1.23 -1.58 -8.14
C HIS A 42 -1.83 -2.96 -8.40
N THR A 43 -2.63 -3.07 -9.45
CA THR A 43 -3.22 -4.35 -9.87
C THR A 43 -2.31 -5.02 -10.87
N TRP A 44 -2.14 -6.33 -10.74
CA TRP A 44 -1.56 -7.17 -11.77
C TRP A 44 -2.52 -8.30 -12.09
N GLU A 45 -2.40 -8.85 -13.29
CA GLU A 45 -3.08 -10.09 -13.64
C GLU A 45 -2.20 -11.27 -13.23
N ASN A 46 -2.77 -12.23 -12.50
CA ASN A 46 -2.11 -13.48 -12.20
C ASN A 46 -2.33 -14.48 -13.35
N LYS A 47 -1.34 -15.34 -13.60
CA LYS A 47 -1.44 -16.43 -14.56
C LYS A 47 -1.23 -17.75 -13.85
N LEU A 48 -1.98 -18.78 -14.23
CA LEU A 48 -1.72 -20.14 -13.77
C LEU A 48 -0.82 -20.82 -14.80
N GLU A 49 0.48 -20.84 -14.53
CA GLU A 49 1.50 -21.42 -15.41
C GLU A 49 2.00 -22.71 -14.76
N GLU A 50 1.87 -23.83 -15.47
CA GLU A 50 2.32 -25.14 -14.98
C GLU A 50 1.77 -25.55 -13.60
N GLY A 51 0.57 -25.06 -13.24
CA GLY A 51 -0.07 -25.32 -11.94
C GLY A 51 0.39 -24.40 -10.81
N ILE A 52 1.21 -23.40 -11.11
CA ILE A 52 1.73 -22.40 -10.15
C ILE A 52 1.14 -21.03 -10.51
N TRP A 53 0.67 -20.28 -9.49
CA TRP A 53 0.25 -18.89 -9.69
C TRP A 53 1.48 -18.00 -9.88
N THR A 54 1.65 -17.52 -11.10
CA THR A 54 2.75 -16.66 -11.54
C THR A 54 2.27 -15.22 -11.69
N TYR A 55 3.16 -14.28 -11.36
CA TYR A 55 2.93 -12.85 -11.45
C TYR A 55 3.99 -12.26 -12.36
N SER A 56 3.60 -11.41 -13.31
CA SER A 56 4.52 -10.81 -14.30
C SER A 56 5.34 -9.63 -13.74
N LEU A 57 5.72 -9.69 -12.46
CA LEU A 57 6.42 -8.62 -11.74
C LEU A 57 7.82 -8.35 -12.31
#